data_AF-A0A0G1QLF9-F1
#
_entry.id   AF-A0A0G1QLF9-F1
#
_cell.length_a   1.000
_cell.length_b   1.000
_cell.length_c   1.000
_cell.angle_alpha   90.00
_cell.angle_beta   90.00
_cell.angle_gamma   90.00
#
_symmetry.space_group_name_H-M   'P 1'
#
loop_
_entity.id
_entity.type
_entity.pdbx_description
1 polymer ?
#
loop_
_entity_poly.entity_id
_entity_poly.type
_entity_poly.pdbx_seq_one_letter_code
_entity_poly.pdbx_strand_id
1 'polypeptide(L)'
;MGFIVDKVLDDSGLKEIYRLRYKVYVEECGFERPENHPDGIEIDKFDKNSVHFATKNENENIIGTVRLILNSPIGFPIEKRCKLNINKDELPRNHLAEISRLAISKQYRRRAEDKRIYGPEEERREVIGISNTVQQYQRRAEDKYRSGELYERRRGPDLVLSLYKAIYHESKRRNITQWYAVMTKGLYILHQTGLGSPENDWIHLLPADGSRR
;
A
#
# COMPACT_ATOMS: atom_id res chain seq x y z
N MET A 1 -2.50 20.30 -6.98
CA MET A 1 -3.52 19.82 -6.01
C MET A 1 -3.21 18.37 -5.67
N GLY A 2 -2.98 18.04 -4.41
CA GLY A 2 -2.73 16.66 -3.97
C GLY A 2 -4.03 15.85 -3.85
N PHE A 3 -3.92 14.51 -3.80
CA PHE A 3 -5.06 13.64 -3.49
C PHE A 3 -5.48 13.81 -2.03
N ILE A 4 -6.78 13.97 -1.79
CA ILE A 4 -7.37 13.90 -0.45
C ILE A 4 -7.57 12.42 -0.10
N VAL A 5 -7.23 12.07 1.15
CA VAL A 5 -7.40 10.73 1.70
C VAL A 5 -8.19 10.84 2.98
N ASP A 6 -9.29 10.10 3.04
CA ASP A 6 -10.18 10.10 4.18
C ASP A 6 -10.20 8.73 4.84
N LYS A 7 -10.39 8.75 6.17
CA LYS A 7 -10.77 7.57 6.92
C LYS A 7 -12.24 7.29 6.65
N VAL A 8 -12.55 6.09 6.17
CA VAL A 8 -13.91 5.69 5.80
C VAL A 8 -14.57 5.02 7.00
N LEU A 9 -15.75 5.51 7.37
CA LEU A 9 -16.49 5.08 8.57
C LEU A 9 -17.91 4.61 8.25
N ASP A 10 -18.48 5.04 7.13
CA ASP A 10 -19.83 4.70 6.72
C ASP A 10 -19.87 3.42 5.86
N ASP A 11 -20.98 2.71 5.95
CA ASP A 11 -21.17 1.42 5.27
C ASP A 11 -21.12 1.53 3.74
N SER A 12 -21.54 2.68 3.18
CA SER A 12 -21.52 2.91 1.73
C SER A 12 -20.09 2.98 1.22
N GLY A 13 -19.26 3.82 1.85
CA GLY A 13 -17.85 3.94 1.53
C GLY A 13 -17.08 2.64 1.76
N LEU A 14 -17.36 1.91 2.84
CA LEU A 14 -16.76 0.59 3.07
C LEU A 14 -17.13 -0.40 1.96
N LYS A 15 -18.39 -0.42 1.52
CA LYS A 15 -18.83 -1.27 0.40
C LYS A 15 -18.10 -0.92 -0.90
N GLU A 16 -17.86 0.35 -1.18
CA GLU A 16 -17.05 0.77 -2.33
C GLU A 16 -15.59 0.32 -2.23
N ILE A 17 -14.99 0.40 -1.04
CA ILE A 17 -13.65 -0.15 -0.77
C ILE A 17 -13.61 -1.65 -1.07
N TYR A 18 -14.59 -2.42 -0.59
CA TYR A 18 -14.63 -3.87 -0.80
C TYR A 18 -14.81 -4.24 -2.28
N ARG A 19 -15.57 -3.44 -3.04
CA ARG A 19 -15.68 -3.60 -4.50
C ARG A 19 -14.37 -3.28 -5.22
N LEU A 20 -13.67 -2.21 -4.82
CA LEU A 20 -12.36 -1.89 -5.40
C LEU A 20 -11.35 -3.01 -5.11
N ARG A 21 -11.34 -3.52 -3.87
CA ARG A 21 -10.51 -4.67 -3.49
C ARG A 21 -10.86 -5.91 -4.29
N TYR A 22 -12.13 -6.21 -4.52
CA TYR A 22 -12.54 -7.33 -5.38
C TYR A 22 -11.95 -7.22 -6.78
N LYS A 23 -12.10 -6.07 -7.45
CA LYS A 23 -11.52 -5.84 -8.78
C LYS A 23 -10.01 -6.10 -8.79
N VAL A 24 -9.29 -5.59 -7.80
CA VAL A 24 -7.83 -5.72 -7.78
C VAL A 24 -7.36 -7.11 -7.35
N TYR A 25 -7.86 -7.64 -6.24
CA TYR A 25 -7.35 -8.87 -5.62
C TYR A 25 -7.96 -10.15 -6.19
N VAL A 26 -9.19 -10.10 -6.69
CA VAL A 26 -9.89 -11.25 -7.28
C VAL A 26 -9.75 -11.22 -8.80
N GLU A 27 -10.23 -10.16 -9.46
CA GLU A 27 -10.30 -10.13 -10.93
C GLU A 27 -8.93 -9.89 -11.58
N GLU A 28 -8.17 -8.91 -11.10
CA GLU A 28 -6.92 -8.50 -11.74
C GLU A 28 -5.71 -9.33 -11.28
N CYS A 29 -5.55 -9.56 -9.97
CA CYS A 29 -4.38 -10.27 -9.44
C CYS A 29 -4.57 -11.78 -9.29
N GLY A 30 -5.82 -12.26 -9.17
CA GLY A 30 -6.11 -13.67 -8.87
C GLY A 30 -5.56 -14.14 -7.52
N PHE A 31 -5.36 -13.25 -6.55
CA PHE A 31 -4.83 -13.58 -5.22
C PHE A 31 -5.89 -14.18 -4.29
N GLU A 32 -7.14 -13.83 -4.52
CA GLU A 32 -8.30 -14.41 -3.83
C GLU A 32 -9.21 -15.10 -4.85
N ARG A 33 -9.94 -16.12 -4.40
CA ARG A 33 -10.78 -16.96 -5.27
C ARG A 33 -12.17 -16.35 -5.46
N PRO A 34 -12.68 -16.19 -6.70
CA PRO A 34 -14.02 -15.63 -6.94
C PRO A 34 -15.14 -16.37 -6.19
N GLU A 35 -15.00 -17.68 -6.00
CA GLU A 35 -15.99 -18.51 -5.32
C GLU A 35 -16.16 -18.13 -3.83
N ASN A 36 -15.16 -17.49 -3.23
CA ASN A 36 -15.23 -16.97 -1.85
C ASN A 36 -15.91 -15.59 -1.76
N HIS A 37 -16.21 -14.96 -2.91
CA HIS A 37 -16.66 -13.59 -3.02
C HIS A 37 -17.81 -13.44 -4.04
N PRO A 38 -18.90 -14.22 -3.91
CA PRO A 38 -19.97 -14.28 -4.92
C PRO A 38 -20.68 -12.94 -5.15
N ASP A 39 -20.68 -12.05 -4.16
CA ASP A 39 -21.35 -10.74 -4.22
C ASP A 39 -20.49 -9.64 -4.86
N GLY A 40 -19.33 -9.97 -5.43
CA GLY A 40 -18.43 -9.00 -6.08
C GLY A 40 -17.76 -8.03 -5.09
N ILE A 41 -17.59 -8.46 -3.84
CA ILE A 41 -16.92 -7.71 -2.77
C ILE A 41 -15.87 -8.57 -2.09
N GLU A 42 -14.69 -8.01 -1.83
CA GLU A 42 -13.62 -8.69 -1.08
C GLU A 42 -13.61 -8.16 0.36
N ILE A 43 -14.01 -9.04 1.28
CA ILE A 43 -14.03 -8.84 2.73
C ILE A 43 -13.44 -10.08 3.40
N ASP A 44 -12.69 -9.88 4.48
CA ASP A 44 -12.14 -10.93 5.32
C ASP A 44 -12.42 -10.68 6.81
N LYS A 45 -12.08 -11.66 7.66
CA LYS A 45 -12.31 -11.59 9.11
C LYS A 45 -11.53 -10.49 9.84
N PHE A 46 -10.52 -9.88 9.20
CA PHE A 46 -9.70 -8.82 9.80
C PHE A 46 -10.29 -7.43 9.56
N ASP A 47 -11.20 -7.27 8.60
CA ASP A 47 -11.88 -6.01 8.31
C ASP A 47 -12.60 -5.42 9.54
N LYS A 48 -13.18 -6.27 10.39
CA LYS A 48 -13.84 -5.85 11.64
C LYS A 48 -12.90 -5.13 12.62
N ASN A 49 -11.61 -5.44 12.60
CA ASN A 49 -10.61 -4.85 13.50
C ASN A 49 -9.68 -3.88 12.75
N SER A 50 -10.17 -3.29 11.66
CA SER A 50 -9.35 -2.47 10.77
C SER A 50 -9.84 -1.04 10.67
N VAL A 51 -8.90 -0.13 10.37
CA VAL A 51 -9.19 1.19 9.86
C VAL A 51 -8.99 1.19 8.35
N HIS A 52 -9.99 1.71 7.65
CA HIS A 52 -10.00 1.81 6.20
C HIS A 52 -9.76 3.25 5.75
N PHE A 53 -8.85 3.42 4.79
CA PHE A 53 -8.60 4.70 4.14
C PHE A 53 -8.93 4.59 2.66
N ALA A 54 -9.45 5.67 2.10
CA ALA A 54 -9.71 5.77 0.69
C ALA A 54 -9.28 7.13 0.14
N THR A 55 -8.88 7.14 -1.13
CA THR A 55 -8.78 8.35 -1.92
C THR A 55 -9.87 8.36 -2.98
N LYS A 56 -10.42 9.54 -3.24
CA LYS A 56 -11.49 9.75 -4.20
C LYS A 56 -11.03 10.60 -5.38
N ASN A 57 -11.70 10.45 -6.53
CA ASN A 57 -11.56 11.37 -7.65
C ASN A 57 -12.53 12.56 -7.54
N GLU A 58 -12.48 13.45 -8.53
CA GLU A 58 -13.34 14.64 -8.64
C GLU A 58 -14.85 14.30 -8.70
N ASN A 59 -15.19 13.06 -9.04
CA ASN A 59 -16.56 12.54 -9.09
C ASN A 59 -16.93 11.77 -7.81
N GLU A 60 -16.18 11.95 -6.71
CA GLU A 60 -16.38 11.28 -5.42
C GLU A 60 -16.27 9.75 -5.43
N ASN A 61 -15.77 9.15 -6.52
CA ASN A 61 -15.59 7.70 -6.59
C ASN A 61 -14.29 7.29 -5.90
N ILE A 62 -14.32 6.20 -5.14
CA ILE A 62 -13.09 5.62 -4.55
C ILE A 62 -12.19 5.05 -5.65
N ILE A 63 -10.95 5.55 -5.71
CA ILE A 63 -9.95 5.17 -6.72
C ILE A 63 -8.72 4.48 -6.13
N GLY A 64 -8.58 4.50 -4.81
CA GLY A 64 -7.48 3.87 -4.10
C GLY A 64 -7.85 3.65 -2.64
N THR A 65 -7.31 2.58 -2.05
CA THR A 65 -7.56 2.23 -0.65
C THR A 65 -6.34 1.56 -0.01
N VAL A 66 -6.23 1.69 1.31
CA VAL A 66 -5.30 0.94 2.15
C VAL A 66 -5.97 0.64 3.49
N ARG A 67 -5.63 -0.51 4.10
CA ARG A 67 -6.17 -0.99 5.36
C ARG A 67 -5.08 -1.03 6.44
N LEU A 68 -5.39 -0.52 7.62
CA LEU A 68 -4.59 -0.68 8.84
C LEU A 68 -5.31 -1.62 9.80
N ILE A 69 -4.84 -2.86 9.92
CA ILE A 69 -5.38 -3.84 10.85
C ILE A 69 -4.80 -3.54 12.24
N LEU A 70 -5.67 -3.38 13.23
CA LEU A 70 -5.29 -3.14 14.61
C LEU A 70 -5.12 -4.44 15.38
N ASN A 71 -4.33 -4.40 16.45
CA ASN A 71 -4.18 -5.53 17.36
C ASN A 71 -5.54 -6.00 17.88
N SER A 72 -5.79 -7.30 17.82
CA SER A 72 -7.02 -7.94 18.28
C SER A 72 -6.75 -9.41 18.64
N PRO A 73 -7.66 -10.10 19.36
CA PRO A 73 -7.46 -11.50 19.76
C PRO A 73 -7.27 -12.47 18.60
N ILE A 74 -7.73 -12.12 17.39
CA ILE A 74 -7.54 -12.94 16.20
C ILE A 74 -6.12 -12.84 15.60
N GLY A 75 -5.27 -11.95 16.12
CA GLY A 75 -3.91 -11.70 15.62
C GLY A 75 -3.87 -11.04 14.24
N PHE A 76 -2.69 -11.04 13.63
CA PHE A 76 -2.46 -10.43 12.32
C PHE A 76 -2.44 -11.48 11.19
N PRO A 77 -2.87 -11.15 9.95
CA PRO A 77 -2.78 -12.06 8.81
C PRO A 77 -1.37 -12.63 8.59
N ILE A 78 -0.33 -11.80 8.72
CA ILE A 78 1.05 -12.22 8.47
C ILE A 78 1.50 -13.33 9.43
N GLU A 79 1.05 -13.30 10.69
CA GLU A 79 1.41 -14.29 11.71
C GLU A 79 0.85 -15.69 11.40
N LYS A 80 -0.19 -15.75 10.56
CA LYS A 80 -0.85 -17.00 10.15
C LYS A 80 -0.30 -17.56 8.85
N ARG A 81 0.28 -16.71 8.00
CA ARG A 81 0.74 -17.08 6.65
C ARG A 81 2.27 -17.20 6.57
N CYS A 82 3.00 -16.54 7.44
CA CYS A 82 4.46 -16.45 7.40
C CYS A 82 5.09 -16.92 8.71
N LYS A 83 6.25 -17.57 8.62
CA LYS A 83 7.13 -17.79 9.77
C LYS A 83 7.97 -16.52 9.97
N LEU A 84 7.58 -15.74 10.96
CA LEU A 84 8.30 -14.52 11.35
C LEU A 84 9.53 -14.87 12.18
N ASN A 85 10.72 -14.52 11.70
CA ASN A 85 11.95 -14.60 12.48
C ASN A 85 12.19 -13.29 13.24
N ILE A 86 11.26 -12.96 14.13
CA ILE A 86 11.24 -11.70 14.89
C ILE A 86 11.04 -12.04 16.35
N ASN A 87 11.78 -11.38 17.24
CA ASN A 87 11.55 -11.48 18.67
C ASN A 87 10.21 -10.83 19.02
N LYS A 88 9.22 -11.64 19.41
CA LYS A 88 7.88 -11.13 19.77
C LYS A 88 7.90 -10.33 21.07
N ASP A 89 8.87 -10.59 21.94
CA ASP A 89 9.00 -9.89 23.22
C ASP A 89 9.50 -8.44 23.03
N GLU A 90 10.10 -8.15 21.88
CA GLU A 90 10.52 -6.79 21.46
C GLU A 90 9.40 -6.02 20.73
N LEU A 91 8.26 -6.66 20.45
CA LEU A 91 7.14 -6.07 19.72
C LEU A 91 5.90 -5.97 20.62
N PRO A 92 5.74 -4.87 21.39
CA PRO A 92 4.57 -4.70 22.22
C PRO A 92 3.31 -4.63 21.35
N ARG A 93 2.46 -5.65 21.44
CA ARG A 93 1.29 -5.83 20.54
C ARG A 93 0.36 -4.61 20.48
N ASN A 94 0.26 -3.85 21.57
CA ASN A 94 -0.59 -2.66 21.63
C ASN A 94 -0.06 -1.48 20.79
N HIS A 95 1.20 -1.51 20.38
CA HIS A 95 1.83 -0.52 19.51
C HIS A 95 2.09 -1.08 18.10
N LEU A 96 1.55 -2.25 17.79
CA LEU A 96 1.75 -2.96 16.53
C LEU A 96 0.45 -2.97 15.71
N ALA A 97 0.58 -2.79 14.40
CA ALA A 97 -0.51 -2.92 13.44
C ALA A 97 -0.03 -3.60 12.15
N GLU A 98 -0.94 -4.01 11.26
CA GLU A 98 -0.57 -4.52 9.94
C GLU A 98 -1.16 -3.64 8.82
N ILE A 99 -0.31 -3.14 7.93
CA ILE A 99 -0.74 -2.52 6.68
C ILE A 99 -1.05 -3.62 5.67
N SER A 100 -2.26 -3.59 5.12
CA SER A 100 -2.73 -4.57 4.15
C SER A 100 -3.65 -3.94 3.11
N ARG A 101 -3.98 -4.71 2.07
CA ARG A 101 -5.00 -4.36 1.06
C ARG A 101 -4.80 -3.00 0.39
N LEU A 102 -3.55 -2.63 0.09
CA LEU A 102 -3.25 -1.49 -0.79
C LEU A 102 -3.75 -1.81 -2.21
N ALA A 103 -4.82 -1.16 -2.65
CA ALA A 103 -5.41 -1.35 -3.97
C ALA A 103 -5.64 0.00 -4.64
N ILE A 104 -5.13 0.15 -5.86
CA ILE A 104 -5.32 1.33 -6.70
C ILE A 104 -6.07 0.90 -7.97
N SER A 105 -7.12 1.61 -8.34
CA SER A 105 -7.88 1.34 -9.56
C SER A 105 -6.97 1.38 -10.79
N LYS A 106 -7.14 0.40 -11.70
CA LYS A 106 -6.31 0.25 -12.92
C LYS A 106 -6.15 1.53 -13.73
N GLN A 107 -7.22 2.30 -13.89
CA GLN A 107 -7.22 3.56 -14.65
C GLN A 107 -6.35 4.68 -14.01
N TYR A 108 -5.97 4.52 -12.74
CA TYR A 108 -5.09 5.43 -12.01
C TYR A 108 -3.66 4.88 -11.83
N ARG A 109 -3.37 3.66 -12.31
CA ARG A 109 -2.01 3.08 -12.40
C ARG A 109 -1.35 3.42 -13.73
N ARG A 110 -1.21 4.73 -14.02
CA ARG A 110 -0.84 5.20 -15.37
C ARG A 110 0.66 5.17 -15.65
N ARG A 111 1.53 5.16 -14.63
CA ARG A 111 3.00 5.18 -14.82
C ARG A 111 3.56 3.78 -14.79
N ALA A 112 4.67 3.59 -15.51
CA ALA A 112 5.50 2.39 -15.37
C ALA A 112 5.91 2.15 -13.91
N GLU A 113 6.15 3.23 -13.15
CA GLU A 113 6.47 3.18 -11.72
C GLU A 113 5.30 2.63 -10.89
N ASP A 114 4.10 3.14 -11.12
CA ASP A 114 2.87 2.70 -10.45
C ASP A 114 2.61 1.20 -10.70
N LYS A 115 2.72 0.80 -11.98
CA LYS A 115 2.59 -0.60 -12.41
C LYS A 115 3.66 -1.50 -11.77
N ARG A 116 4.92 -1.06 -11.73
CA ARG A 116 6.03 -1.82 -11.13
C ARG A 116 5.85 -2.00 -9.61
N ILE A 117 5.30 -0.99 -8.94
CA ILE A 117 5.19 -0.97 -7.49
C ILE A 117 3.93 -1.73 -7.02
N TYR A 118 2.77 -1.51 -7.64
CA TYR A 118 1.49 -2.06 -7.16
C TYR A 118 0.55 -2.54 -8.26
N GLY A 119 1.02 -2.66 -9.52
CA GLY A 119 0.28 -3.34 -10.58
C GLY A 119 0.33 -4.86 -10.44
N PRO A 120 -0.63 -5.61 -11.04
CA PRO A 120 -0.60 -7.06 -11.21
C PRO A 120 0.70 -7.57 -11.88
N GLU A 121 0.94 -8.88 -11.80
CA GLU A 121 2.20 -9.45 -12.32
C GLU A 121 2.44 -9.19 -13.80
N GLU A 122 1.39 -9.27 -14.62
CA GLU A 122 1.44 -8.98 -16.05
C GLU A 122 1.89 -7.53 -16.31
N GLU A 123 1.26 -6.55 -15.63
CA GLU A 123 1.66 -5.14 -15.71
C GLU A 123 3.11 -4.90 -15.26
N ARG A 124 3.60 -5.66 -14.27
CA ARG A 124 5.00 -5.59 -13.82
C ARG A 124 5.97 -6.16 -14.87
N ARG A 125 5.63 -7.28 -15.50
CA ARG A 125 6.46 -7.93 -16.54
C ARG A 125 6.56 -7.07 -17.79
N GLU A 126 5.47 -6.41 -18.20
CA GLU A 126 5.48 -5.43 -19.30
C GLU A 126 6.52 -4.31 -19.06
N VAL A 127 6.58 -3.78 -17.84
CA VAL A 127 7.54 -2.72 -17.48
C VAL A 127 8.98 -3.24 -17.46
N ILE A 128 9.21 -4.47 -17.00
CA ILE A 128 10.55 -5.09 -16.99
C ILE A 128 11.03 -5.37 -18.41
N GLY A 129 10.16 -5.81 -19.31
CA GLY A 129 10.46 -6.02 -20.72
C GLY A 129 10.88 -4.75 -21.47
N ILE A 130 10.53 -3.57 -20.93
CA ILE A 130 10.91 -2.25 -21.48
C ILE A 130 12.22 -1.73 -20.84
N SER A 131 12.69 -2.28 -19.71
CA SER A 131 13.75 -1.67 -18.90
C SER A 131 15.10 -2.40 -18.99
N ASN A 132 15.76 -2.27 -20.14
CA ASN A 132 17.21 -2.41 -20.26
C ASN A 132 17.93 -1.12 -19.82
N THR A 133 17.52 -0.46 -18.73
CA THR A 133 18.12 0.82 -18.33
C THR A 133 17.99 1.12 -16.85
N VAL A 134 18.68 0.33 -16.02
CA VAL A 134 19.16 0.77 -14.69
C VAL A 134 19.91 2.12 -14.81
N GLN A 135 20.52 2.40 -15.96
CA GLN A 135 21.18 3.67 -16.30
C GLN A 135 20.25 4.89 -16.46
N GLN A 136 18.92 4.75 -16.60
CA GLN A 136 18.00 5.90 -16.66
C GLN A 136 17.60 6.41 -15.27
N TYR A 137 17.70 5.58 -14.23
CA TYR A 137 17.36 5.96 -12.86
C TYR A 137 18.39 6.93 -12.26
N GLN A 138 19.68 6.77 -12.58
CA GLN A 138 20.73 7.68 -12.10
C GLN A 138 20.71 9.03 -12.82
N ARG A 139 20.49 9.07 -14.15
CA ARG A 139 20.44 10.35 -14.89
C ARG A 139 19.21 11.23 -14.57
N ARG A 140 18.07 10.64 -14.21
CA ARG A 140 16.84 11.41 -13.91
C ARG A 140 16.79 12.03 -12.50
N ALA A 141 17.68 11.61 -11.60
CA ALA A 141 17.83 12.22 -10.28
C ALA A 141 18.61 13.55 -10.34
N GLU A 142 19.47 13.74 -11.36
CA GLU A 142 20.29 14.94 -11.55
C GLU A 142 19.56 16.06 -12.30
N ASP A 143 18.64 15.73 -13.22
CA ASP A 143 17.77 16.71 -13.89
C ASP A 143 16.73 17.35 -12.95
N LYS A 144 16.69 16.92 -11.68
CA LYS A 144 15.69 17.26 -10.65
C LYS A 144 15.67 18.73 -10.21
N TYR A 145 16.65 19.54 -10.62
CA TYR A 145 16.79 20.94 -10.21
C TYR A 145 16.49 22.00 -11.29
N ARG A 146 16.23 21.63 -12.56
CA ARG A 146 16.38 22.61 -13.66
C ARG A 146 15.15 23.05 -14.46
N SER A 147 13.97 22.48 -14.30
CA SER A 147 12.79 23.00 -15.03
C SER A 147 11.45 22.80 -14.30
N GLY A 148 10.81 23.91 -13.95
CA GLY A 148 9.51 23.96 -13.26
C GLY A 148 8.33 23.40 -14.05
N GLU A 149 8.48 23.17 -15.36
CA GLU A 149 7.40 22.68 -16.24
C GLU A 149 7.16 21.15 -16.12
N LEU A 150 8.07 20.38 -15.51
CA LEU A 150 7.88 18.94 -15.29
C LEU A 150 6.98 18.60 -14.08
N TYR A 151 6.59 19.59 -13.28
CA TYR A 151 5.75 19.38 -12.09
C TYR A 151 4.30 19.00 -12.44
N GLU A 152 3.75 19.47 -13.56
CA GLU A 152 2.36 19.18 -13.94
C GLU A 152 2.15 17.72 -14.38
N ARG A 153 3.18 17.09 -14.95
CA ARG A 153 3.15 15.68 -15.36
C ARG A 153 3.36 14.70 -14.20
N ARG A 154 3.55 15.16 -12.95
CA ARG A 154 3.95 14.33 -11.79
C ARG A 154 2.85 13.85 -10.81
N ARG A 155 1.56 13.99 -11.11
CA ARG A 155 0.39 13.54 -10.27
C ARG A 155 0.20 12.02 -9.93
N GLY A 156 1.21 11.13 -9.89
CA GLY A 156 1.04 9.66 -9.71
C GLY A 156 1.66 9.05 -8.44
N PRO A 157 2.91 9.39 -8.08
CA PRO A 157 3.53 9.07 -6.79
C PRO A 157 2.76 9.65 -5.60
N ASP A 158 1.92 10.66 -5.82
CA ASP A 158 1.15 11.31 -4.77
C ASP A 158 0.04 10.42 -4.19
N LEU A 159 -0.52 9.49 -4.95
CA LEU A 159 -1.72 8.75 -4.49
C LEU A 159 -1.36 7.74 -3.39
N VAL A 160 -0.42 6.84 -3.67
CA VAL A 160 0.04 5.86 -2.67
C VAL A 160 0.72 6.56 -1.51
N LEU A 161 1.56 7.57 -1.77
CA LEU A 161 2.18 8.34 -0.69
C LEU A 161 1.14 9.00 0.21
N SER A 162 0.06 9.58 -0.34
CA SER A 162 -1.03 10.13 0.46
C SER A 162 -1.73 9.06 1.31
N LEU A 163 -1.97 7.86 0.78
CA LEU A 163 -2.53 6.74 1.56
C LEU A 163 -1.61 6.35 2.72
N TYR A 164 -0.29 6.24 2.49
CA TYR A 164 0.67 5.96 3.55
C TYR A 164 0.79 7.10 4.57
N LYS A 165 0.69 8.36 4.14
CA LYS A 165 0.63 9.51 5.05
C LYS A 165 -0.60 9.42 5.98
N ALA A 166 -1.76 9.04 5.45
CA ALA A 166 -2.95 8.85 6.28
C ALA A 166 -2.75 7.73 7.32
N ILE A 167 -2.17 6.61 6.91
CA ILE A 167 -1.78 5.49 7.80
C ILE A 167 -0.80 5.95 8.88
N TYR A 168 0.22 6.73 8.51
CA TYR A 168 1.19 7.30 9.44
C TYR A 168 0.54 8.21 10.48
N HIS A 169 -0.33 9.13 10.05
CA HIS A 169 -1.02 10.03 10.97
C HIS A 169 -1.97 9.29 11.91
N GLU A 170 -2.71 8.28 11.42
CA GLU A 170 -3.56 7.46 12.30
C GLU A 170 -2.72 6.62 13.28
N SER A 171 -1.57 6.11 12.83
CA SER A 171 -0.65 5.37 13.69
C SER A 171 -0.12 6.24 14.82
N LYS A 172 0.29 7.48 14.52
CA LYS A 172 0.66 8.46 15.55
C LYS A 172 -0.47 8.71 16.57
N ARG A 173 -1.71 8.91 16.10
CA ARG A 173 -2.87 9.12 16.99
C ARG A 173 -3.14 7.93 17.91
N ARG A 174 -2.83 6.72 17.45
CA ARG A 174 -3.06 5.45 18.17
C ARG A 174 -1.85 4.97 18.94
N ASN A 175 -0.74 5.72 18.93
CA ASN A 175 0.54 5.29 19.49
C ASN A 175 1.02 3.95 18.91
N ILE A 176 0.80 3.73 17.60
CA ILE A 176 1.35 2.59 16.86
C ILE A 176 2.77 2.97 16.43
N THR A 177 3.74 2.16 16.82
CA THR A 177 5.17 2.36 16.54
C THR A 177 5.72 1.30 15.59
N GLN A 178 5.02 0.20 15.34
CA GLN A 178 5.49 -0.84 14.43
C GLN A 178 4.40 -1.28 13.46
N TRP A 179 4.81 -1.61 12.23
CA TRP A 179 3.92 -2.18 11.22
C TRP A 179 4.44 -3.51 10.70
N TYR A 180 3.56 -4.49 10.66
CA TYR A 180 3.68 -5.58 9.71
C TYR A 180 3.17 -5.15 8.33
N ALA A 181 3.79 -5.67 7.28
CA ALA A 181 3.28 -5.53 5.92
C ALA A 181 3.88 -6.62 5.03
N VAL A 182 3.06 -7.22 4.16
CA VAL A 182 3.55 -8.01 3.02
C VAL A 182 3.52 -7.11 1.79
N MET A 183 4.68 -6.94 1.15
CA MET A 183 4.85 -5.98 0.06
C MET A 183 5.55 -6.58 -1.14
N THR A 184 5.26 -6.03 -2.33
CA THR A 184 6.10 -6.28 -3.51
C THR A 184 7.45 -5.57 -3.35
N LYS A 185 8.47 -6.05 -4.07
CA LYS A 185 9.82 -5.44 -4.07
C LYS A 185 9.81 -3.96 -4.47
N GLY A 186 8.90 -3.56 -5.37
CA GLY A 186 8.77 -2.15 -5.78
C GLY A 186 8.28 -1.23 -4.65
N LEU A 187 7.35 -1.72 -3.82
CA LEU A 187 6.77 -0.97 -2.70
C LEU A 187 7.77 -0.82 -1.54
N TYR A 188 8.60 -1.84 -1.31
CA TYR A 188 9.72 -1.76 -0.37
C TYR A 188 10.73 -0.66 -0.73
N ILE A 189 11.06 -0.50 -2.02
CA ILE A 189 11.99 0.54 -2.49
C ILE A 189 11.40 1.96 -2.31
N LEU A 190 10.10 2.14 -2.56
CA LEU A 190 9.44 3.44 -2.36
C LEU A 190 9.48 3.86 -0.88
N HIS A 191 9.32 2.90 0.04
CA HIS A 191 9.43 3.17 1.47
C HIS A 191 10.81 3.72 1.86
N GLN A 192 11.89 3.06 1.40
CA GLN A 192 13.28 3.47 1.68
C GLN A 192 13.62 4.88 1.19
N THR A 193 12.86 5.42 0.23
CA THR A 193 13.20 6.67 -0.47
C THR A 193 12.31 7.86 -0.10
N GLY A 194 11.27 7.68 0.72
CA GLY A 194 10.32 8.78 0.98
C GLY A 194 9.40 8.67 2.18
N LEU A 195 9.45 7.59 2.98
CA LEU A 195 8.60 7.43 4.17
C LEU A 195 9.35 7.54 5.51
N GLY A 196 10.64 7.87 5.50
CA GLY A 196 11.42 8.19 6.70
C GLY A 196 12.35 9.37 6.43
N SER A 197 12.21 10.43 7.23
CA SER A 197 13.36 11.31 7.43
C SER A 197 14.40 10.48 8.21
N PRO A 198 15.68 10.45 7.81
CA PRO A 198 16.72 9.65 8.46
C PRO A 198 17.01 10.03 9.92
N GLU A 199 16.34 11.04 10.47
CA GLU A 199 16.54 11.48 11.85
C GLU A 199 15.71 10.71 12.90
N ASN A 200 14.85 9.78 12.46
CA ASN A 200 13.86 9.17 13.35
C ASN A 200 13.57 7.72 12.92
N ASP A 201 14.39 6.78 13.40
CA ASP A 201 14.28 5.31 13.33
C ASP A 201 13.00 4.71 13.97
N TRP A 202 11.80 5.24 13.66
CA TRP A 202 10.56 4.85 14.37
C TRP A 202 9.75 3.75 13.69
N ILE A 203 10.07 3.33 12.47
CA ILE A 203 9.24 2.35 11.72
C ILE A 203 10.10 1.20 11.24
N HIS A 204 10.00 0.07 11.93
CA HIS A 204 10.60 -1.20 11.50
C HIS A 204 9.62 -1.97 10.63
N LEU A 205 9.86 -1.98 9.32
CA LEU A 205 9.20 -2.90 8.40
C LEU A 205 10.01 -4.19 8.30
N LEU A 206 9.32 -5.31 8.44
CA LEU A 206 9.95 -6.62 8.43
C LEU A 206 9.57 -7.31 7.12
N PRO A 207 10.55 -7.60 6.24
CA PRO A 207 10.26 -8.17 4.94
C PRO A 207 9.69 -9.59 5.09
N ALA A 208 8.79 -9.94 4.17
CA ALA A 208 8.11 -11.23 4.18
C ALA A 208 8.95 -12.38 3.58
N ASP A 209 10.07 -12.07 2.93
CA ASP A 209 10.96 -13.09 2.39
C ASP A 209 11.87 -13.63 3.51
N GLY A 210 11.81 -14.94 3.71
CA GLY A 210 12.72 -15.66 4.60
C GLY A 210 14.18 -15.71 4.09
N SER A 211 14.56 -14.87 3.12
CA SER A 211 15.95 -14.70 2.71
C SER A 211 16.68 -13.88 3.75
N ARG A 212 17.40 -14.59 4.62
CA ARG A 212 18.51 -14.04 5.40
C ARG A 212 19.48 -13.28 4.48
N ARG A 213 19.95 -12.14 4.98
CA ARG A 213 21.26 -11.48 4.77
C ARG A 213 21.82 -11.47 3.34
#